data_AF-A0A9J6RDD0-F1
#
_entry.id   AF-A0A9J6RDD0-F1
#
_cell.length_a   1.000
_cell.length_b   1.000
_cell.length_c   1.000
_cell.angle_alpha   90.00
_cell.angle_beta   90.00
_cell.angle_gamma   90.00
#
_symmetry.space_group_name_H-M   'P 1'
#
loop_
_entity.id
_entity.type
_entity.pdbx_description
1 polymer ?
#
loop_
_entity_poly.entity_id
_entity_poly.type
_entity_poly.pdbx_seq_one_letter_code
_entity_poly.pdbx_strand_id
1 'polypeptide(L)'
;MLDSRLNQELNSNQWENYWPERSNMIYYQYINLIVKALARDCNSLLDVGSNKANYIEEFDWIEDRTTIDIDAPYFSKNVKGIKQDFIDFTINDKFDFVTCLQVLEHVPNPDKFAQKLFEMSDRVLISVPYMWPENSTEGHIQDPVDYDKLKKWTRREPLYSIVVEEPLDDTQKSKRLICYYTQESTKISLKQARKHIRSMDNNQVINTPEGKLLNNIIEGQSNLSRFMILDRKIRAIDADNQKLKNKIQVYSSKIAKINKRMKKHNNELQKYKRRIEGIRKSKTWSYAQKIRRILNK
;
A
#
# COMPACT_ATOMS: atom_id res chain seq x y z
N MET A 1 -42.63 6.70 28.53
CA MET A 1 -41.49 6.15 29.31
C MET A 1 -41.25 4.64 29.09
N LEU A 2 -41.67 4.06 27.95
CA LEU A 2 -41.45 2.63 27.63
C LEU A 2 -40.54 2.42 26.40
N ASP A 3 -39.94 3.50 25.88
CA ASP A 3 -39.23 3.51 24.60
C ASP A 3 -37.70 3.64 24.72
N SER A 4 -37.17 3.83 25.93
CA SER A 4 -35.72 3.93 26.17
C SER A 4 -35.04 2.58 26.38
N ARG A 5 -35.76 1.55 26.86
CA ARG A 5 -35.20 0.20 27.07
C ARG A 5 -35.09 -0.61 25.77
N LEU A 6 -36.07 -0.49 24.88
CA LEU A 6 -36.03 -1.12 23.55
C LEU A 6 -34.90 -0.59 22.67
N ASN A 7 -34.61 0.72 22.75
CA ASN A 7 -33.46 1.31 22.06
C ASN A 7 -32.10 0.93 22.67
N GLN A 8 -32.06 0.51 23.94
CA GLN A 8 -30.83 0.02 24.59
C GLN A 8 -30.49 -1.42 24.18
N GLU A 9 -31.50 -2.28 24.00
CA GLU A 9 -31.33 -3.67 23.52
C GLU A 9 -31.11 -3.76 22.00
N LEU A 10 -31.68 -2.86 21.20
CA LEU A 10 -31.42 -2.84 19.75
C LEU A 10 -30.01 -2.35 19.41
N ASN A 11 -29.42 -1.51 20.27
CA ASN A 11 -28.04 -1.07 20.11
C ASN A 11 -27.00 -2.08 20.61
N SER A 12 -27.32 -3.00 21.53
CA SER A 12 -26.33 -3.99 22.01
C SER A 12 -25.88 -4.97 20.92
N ASN A 13 -26.76 -5.31 19.97
CA ASN A 13 -26.48 -6.30 18.94
C ASN A 13 -25.56 -5.81 17.82
N GLN A 14 -25.50 -4.49 17.54
CA GLN A 14 -24.59 -3.97 16.50
C GLN A 14 -23.11 -4.07 16.93
N TRP A 15 -22.83 -4.06 18.23
CA TRP A 15 -21.46 -4.09 18.74
C TRP A 15 -20.90 -5.51 18.90
N GLU A 16 -21.74 -6.53 19.07
CA GLU A 16 -21.28 -7.92 19.17
C GLU A 16 -20.59 -8.40 17.88
N ASN A 17 -20.95 -7.82 16.73
CA ASN A 17 -20.40 -8.20 15.43
C ASN A 17 -19.27 -7.31 14.93
N TYR A 18 -19.03 -6.14 15.55
CA TYR A 18 -18.06 -5.16 15.04
C TYR A 18 -16.64 -5.73 14.86
N TRP A 19 -16.15 -6.42 15.89
CA TRP A 19 -14.79 -6.97 15.85
C TRP A 19 -14.67 -8.24 15.00
N PRO A 20 -15.54 -9.26 15.12
CA PRO A 20 -15.48 -10.46 14.29
C PRO A 20 -15.43 -10.21 12.78
N GLU A 21 -16.10 -9.16 12.29
CA GLU A 21 -16.06 -8.78 10.87
C GLU A 21 -14.70 -8.21 10.46
N ARG A 22 -14.02 -7.53 11.38
CA ARG A 22 -12.75 -6.82 11.13
C ARG A 22 -11.51 -7.65 11.41
N SER A 23 -11.58 -8.62 12.31
CA SER A 23 -10.43 -9.41 12.76
C SER A 23 -9.72 -10.17 11.63
N ASN A 24 -10.44 -10.48 10.55
CA ASN A 24 -9.89 -11.20 9.39
C ASN A 24 -9.23 -10.29 8.33
N MET A 25 -9.28 -8.96 8.50
CA MET A 25 -8.66 -8.03 7.55
C MET A 25 -7.14 -8.22 7.50
N ILE A 26 -6.56 -8.12 6.28
CA ILE A 26 -5.11 -8.18 6.10
C ILE A 26 -4.42 -7.07 6.89
N TYR A 27 -5.08 -5.92 7.00
CA TYR A 27 -4.67 -4.82 7.87
C TYR A 27 -4.28 -5.27 9.29
N TYR A 28 -5.16 -5.99 10.01
CA TYR A 28 -4.88 -6.42 11.38
C TYR A 28 -3.80 -7.51 11.45
N GLN A 29 -3.68 -8.34 10.42
CA GLN A 29 -2.57 -9.29 10.31
C GLN A 29 -1.20 -8.56 10.22
N TYR A 30 -1.15 -7.44 9.49
CA TYR A 30 0.06 -6.59 9.45
C TYR A 30 0.32 -5.91 10.79
N ILE A 31 -0.71 -5.42 11.49
CA ILE A 31 -0.56 -4.86 12.83
C ILE A 31 0.02 -5.91 13.79
N ASN A 32 -0.56 -7.11 13.83
CA ASN A 32 -0.07 -8.20 14.65
C ASN A 32 1.41 -8.50 14.35
N LEU A 33 1.76 -8.64 13.07
CA LEU A 33 3.13 -8.90 12.63
C LEU A 33 4.11 -7.81 13.09
N ILE A 34 3.73 -6.54 12.97
CA ILE A 34 4.57 -5.41 13.35
C ILE A 34 4.75 -5.36 14.88
N VAL A 35 3.67 -5.53 15.64
CA VAL A 35 3.74 -5.55 17.11
C VAL A 35 4.58 -6.74 17.59
N LYS A 36 4.41 -7.95 17.03
CA LYS A 36 5.27 -9.11 17.34
C LYS A 36 6.76 -8.85 17.05
N ALA A 37 7.05 -8.20 15.92
CA ALA A 37 8.40 -7.91 15.49
C ALA A 37 9.09 -6.88 16.39
N LEU A 38 8.35 -5.84 16.76
CA LEU A 38 8.88 -4.68 17.44
C LEU A 38 8.69 -4.82 18.95
N ALA A 39 7.48 -5.01 19.48
CA ALA A 39 7.18 -5.00 20.90
C ALA A 39 7.47 -6.32 21.65
N ARG A 40 8.44 -7.13 21.21
CA ARG A 40 8.75 -8.44 21.84
C ARG A 40 9.20 -8.30 23.29
N ASP A 41 9.92 -7.22 23.57
CA ASP A 41 10.59 -6.87 24.83
C ASP A 41 9.80 -5.87 25.67
N CYS A 42 8.61 -5.48 25.23
CA CYS A 42 7.72 -4.58 25.94
C CYS A 42 7.01 -5.31 27.09
N ASN A 43 6.92 -4.65 28.24
CA ASN A 43 6.13 -5.11 29.39
C ASN A 43 4.80 -4.37 29.49
N SER A 44 4.71 -3.18 28.88
CA SER A 44 3.51 -2.36 28.86
C SER A 44 3.10 -1.92 27.44
N LEU A 45 1.80 -1.98 27.14
CA LEU A 45 1.21 -1.51 25.88
C LEU A 45 -0.06 -0.71 26.15
N LEU A 46 -0.15 0.48 25.53
CA LEU A 46 -1.35 1.31 25.50
C LEU A 46 -1.96 1.33 24.10
N ASP A 47 -3.22 0.96 23.98
CA ASP A 47 -4.00 1.16 22.77
C ASP A 47 -4.96 2.35 22.90
N VAL A 48 -4.80 3.33 22.02
CA VAL A 48 -5.57 4.57 22.02
C VAL A 48 -6.65 4.50 20.94
N GLY A 49 -7.90 4.70 21.34
CA GLY A 49 -9.10 4.66 20.49
C GLY A 49 -9.53 3.24 20.12
N SER A 50 -9.49 2.31 21.07
CA SER A 50 -9.72 0.88 20.81
C SER A 50 -11.11 0.54 20.25
N ASN A 51 -12.16 1.33 20.53
CA ASN A 51 -13.54 1.09 20.12
C ASN A 51 -13.99 -0.39 20.26
N LYS A 52 -13.79 -0.99 21.44
CA LYS A 52 -14.05 -2.40 21.80
C LYS A 52 -13.31 -3.45 20.98
N ALA A 53 -12.34 -3.06 20.15
CA ALA A 53 -11.56 -4.01 19.37
C ALA A 53 -10.67 -4.85 20.31
N ASN A 54 -10.75 -6.18 20.17
CA ASN A 54 -10.09 -7.09 21.10
C ASN A 54 -8.70 -7.57 20.64
N TYR A 55 -8.15 -7.06 19.52
CA TYR A 55 -6.85 -7.52 18.99
C TYR A 55 -5.70 -7.39 19.98
N ILE A 56 -5.82 -6.47 20.95
CA ILE A 56 -4.83 -6.31 22.01
C ILE A 56 -4.64 -7.58 22.85
N GLU A 57 -5.65 -8.47 22.91
CA GLU A 57 -5.54 -9.79 23.54
C GLU A 57 -4.53 -10.71 22.84
N GLU A 58 -4.25 -10.49 21.56
CA GLU A 58 -3.28 -11.27 20.80
C GLU A 58 -1.84 -10.98 21.23
N PHE A 59 -1.62 -9.91 22.01
CA PHE A 59 -0.32 -9.50 22.54
C PHE A 59 -0.09 -10.05 23.94
N ASP A 60 -0.39 -11.35 24.12
CA ASP A 60 -0.45 -12.04 25.41
C ASP A 60 0.87 -11.98 26.23
N TRP A 61 2.01 -11.83 25.55
CA TRP A 61 3.34 -11.71 26.16
C TRP A 61 3.64 -10.36 26.81
N ILE A 62 2.82 -9.32 26.57
CA ILE A 62 2.96 -8.01 27.18
C ILE A 62 2.06 -7.96 28.41
N GLU A 63 2.64 -7.96 29.61
CA GLU A 63 1.87 -8.15 30.86
C GLU A 63 0.86 -7.03 31.12
N ASP A 64 1.28 -5.78 31.04
CA ASP A 64 0.42 -4.61 31.26
C ASP A 64 -0.17 -4.11 29.93
N ARG A 65 -1.42 -4.46 29.67
CA ARG A 65 -2.17 -3.98 28.50
C ARG A 65 -3.29 -3.07 28.96
N THR A 66 -3.26 -1.84 28.46
CA THR A 66 -4.28 -0.83 28.71
C THR A 66 -4.89 -0.37 27.40
N THR A 67 -6.20 -0.17 27.37
CA THR A 67 -6.88 0.56 26.30
C THR A 67 -7.46 1.85 26.85
N ILE A 68 -7.51 2.88 26.03
CA ILE A 68 -8.19 4.13 26.33
C ILE A 68 -9.07 4.53 25.16
N ASP A 69 -10.30 4.93 25.46
CA ASP A 69 -11.26 5.38 24.47
C ASP A 69 -12.27 6.33 25.14
N ILE A 70 -12.74 7.33 24.41
CA ILE A 70 -13.69 8.31 24.97
C ILE A 70 -15.08 7.68 25.18
N ASP A 71 -15.45 6.70 24.36
CA ASP A 71 -16.77 6.06 24.44
C ASP A 71 -16.70 4.58 24.80
N ALA A 72 -15.84 3.82 24.12
CA ALA A 72 -15.98 2.37 24.07
C ALA A 72 -14.63 1.65 24.25
N PRO A 73 -13.96 1.78 25.40
CA PRO A 73 -12.69 1.09 25.62
C PRO A 73 -12.90 -0.42 25.67
N TYR A 74 -11.99 -1.19 25.09
CA TYR A 74 -11.98 -2.64 25.28
C TYR A 74 -11.47 -3.01 26.68
N PHE A 75 -12.13 -3.94 27.35
CA PHE A 75 -11.70 -4.44 28.67
C PHE A 75 -11.89 -5.95 28.76
N SER A 76 -11.06 -6.58 29.58
CA SER A 76 -11.18 -8.00 29.91
C SER A 76 -10.49 -8.29 31.25
N LYS A 77 -10.35 -9.55 31.63
CA LYS A 77 -9.53 -9.97 32.78
C LYS A 77 -8.02 -9.65 32.60
N ASN A 78 -7.57 -9.52 31.36
CA ASN A 78 -6.16 -9.38 30.98
C ASN A 78 -5.80 -7.98 30.46
N VAL A 79 -6.82 -7.13 30.28
CA VAL A 79 -6.71 -5.82 29.63
C VAL A 79 -7.53 -4.79 30.41
N LYS A 80 -6.86 -3.73 30.84
CA LYS A 80 -7.47 -2.61 31.54
C LYS A 80 -8.10 -1.64 30.53
N GLY A 81 -9.41 -1.46 30.57
CA GLY A 81 -10.09 -0.43 29.77
C GLY A 81 -10.29 0.88 30.56
N ILE A 82 -9.96 2.01 29.95
CA ILE A 82 -10.13 3.35 30.52
C ILE A 82 -11.08 4.16 29.63
N LYS A 83 -12.26 4.54 30.15
CA LYS A 83 -13.20 5.41 29.45
C LYS A 83 -12.88 6.87 29.77
N GLN A 84 -12.09 7.53 28.93
CA GLN A 84 -11.64 8.91 29.14
C GLN A 84 -11.20 9.54 27.81
N ASP A 85 -11.28 10.88 27.70
CA ASP A 85 -10.59 11.61 26.62
C ASP A 85 -9.08 11.42 26.73
N PHE A 86 -8.45 10.97 25.64
CA PHE A 86 -7.01 10.73 25.57
C PHE A 86 -6.18 12.01 25.78
N ILE A 87 -6.70 13.18 25.38
CA ILE A 87 -6.00 14.45 25.57
C ILE A 87 -5.85 14.78 27.05
N ASP A 88 -6.87 14.46 27.85
CA ASP A 88 -6.89 14.71 29.30
C ASP A 88 -6.25 13.57 30.10
N PHE A 89 -5.88 12.48 29.45
CA PHE A 89 -5.24 11.35 30.10
C PHE A 89 -3.83 11.69 30.56
N THR A 90 -3.57 11.43 31.83
CA THR A 90 -2.28 11.66 32.48
C THR A 90 -1.62 10.34 32.81
N ILE A 91 -0.30 10.27 32.62
CA ILE A 91 0.50 9.10 32.93
C ILE A 91 1.39 9.36 34.14
N ASN A 92 1.63 8.30 34.90
CA ASN A 92 2.69 8.28 35.90
C ASN A 92 4.02 7.86 35.25
N ASP A 93 3.96 6.85 34.37
CA ASP A 93 5.09 6.30 33.64
C ASP A 93 4.75 6.12 32.16
N LYS A 94 5.76 6.17 31.28
CA LYS A 94 5.59 5.89 29.84
C LYS A 94 5.31 4.40 29.62
N PHE A 95 4.50 4.12 28.61
CA PHE A 95 4.33 2.77 28.08
C PHE A 95 5.51 2.39 27.19
N ASP A 96 5.89 1.11 27.20
CA ASP A 96 6.95 0.60 26.32
C ASP A 96 6.52 0.63 24.85
N PHE A 97 5.22 0.53 24.57
CA PHE A 97 4.65 0.59 23.23
C PHE A 97 3.27 1.24 23.23
N VAL A 98 2.98 2.08 22.23
CA VAL A 98 1.66 2.68 22.02
C VAL A 98 1.14 2.33 20.63
N THR A 99 -0.12 1.90 20.54
CA THR A 99 -0.87 1.79 19.28
C THR A 99 -1.92 2.89 19.21
N CYS A 100 -2.10 3.46 18.01
CA CYS A 100 -3.17 4.40 17.71
C CYS A 100 -3.68 4.09 16.31
N LEU A 101 -4.72 3.25 16.24
CA LEU A 101 -5.16 2.63 15.01
C LEU A 101 -6.46 3.25 14.55
N GLN A 102 -6.45 3.97 13.42
CA GLN A 102 -7.67 4.55 12.85
C GLN A 102 -8.39 5.55 13.75
N VAL A 103 -7.64 6.43 14.42
CA VAL A 103 -8.19 7.44 15.33
C VAL A 103 -7.99 8.85 14.80
N LEU A 104 -6.82 9.14 14.23
CA LEU A 104 -6.43 10.50 13.87
C LEU A 104 -7.35 11.12 12.81
N GLU A 105 -8.05 10.31 12.02
CA GLU A 105 -9.03 10.78 11.03
C GLU A 105 -10.29 11.40 11.65
N HIS A 106 -10.56 11.09 12.91
CA HIS A 106 -11.77 11.51 13.64
C HIS A 106 -11.54 12.73 14.53
N VAL A 107 -10.29 13.06 14.86
CA VAL A 107 -9.98 14.07 15.88
C VAL A 107 -9.88 15.48 15.28
N PRO A 108 -10.38 16.53 15.96
CA PRO A 108 -10.30 17.90 15.45
C PRO A 108 -8.87 18.48 15.38
N ASN A 109 -8.01 18.09 16.33
CA ASN A 109 -6.62 18.58 16.45
C ASN A 109 -5.62 17.42 16.37
N PRO A 110 -5.46 16.78 15.20
CA PRO A 110 -4.64 15.56 15.06
C PRO A 110 -3.16 15.79 15.33
N ASP A 111 -2.66 17.01 15.18
CA ASP A 111 -1.27 17.35 15.52
C ASP A 111 -1.04 17.29 17.03
N LYS A 112 -1.88 17.93 17.84
CA LYS A 112 -1.81 17.85 19.31
C LYS A 112 -1.99 16.43 19.81
N PHE A 113 -2.96 15.71 19.22
CA PHE A 113 -3.20 14.31 19.56
C PHE A 113 -1.97 13.43 19.24
N ALA A 114 -1.36 13.61 18.06
CA ALA A 114 -0.16 12.88 17.70
C ALA A 114 1.05 13.21 18.60
N GLN A 115 1.22 14.48 19.01
CA GLN A 115 2.25 14.82 20.00
C GLN A 115 2.02 14.13 21.34
N LYS A 116 0.76 14.06 21.79
CA LYS A 116 0.40 13.35 23.03
C LYS A 116 0.75 11.87 22.97
N LEU A 117 0.59 11.19 21.83
CA LEU A 117 1.05 9.80 21.65
C LEU A 117 2.56 9.63 21.94
N PHE A 118 3.38 10.60 21.50
CA PHE A 118 4.84 10.57 21.76
C PHE A 118 5.23 10.95 23.18
N GLU A 119 4.33 11.57 23.95
CA GLU A 119 4.50 11.71 25.40
C GLU A 119 4.26 10.37 26.10
N MET A 120 3.36 9.53 25.58
CA MET A 120 2.99 8.24 26.17
C MET A 120 4.05 7.16 25.95
N SER A 121 4.75 7.19 24.82
CA SER A 121 5.80 6.22 24.51
C SER A 121 6.80 6.75 23.50
N ASP A 122 8.01 6.23 23.57
CA ASP A 122 9.03 6.41 22.53
C ASP A 122 8.87 5.43 21.37
N ARG A 123 7.91 4.50 21.42
CA ARG A 123 7.65 3.51 20.38
C ARG A 123 6.15 3.54 20.05
N VAL A 124 5.81 4.20 18.95
CA VAL A 124 4.40 4.46 18.59
C VAL A 124 4.10 3.87 17.22
N LEU A 125 3.06 3.05 17.14
CA LEU A 125 2.50 2.53 15.91
C LEU A 125 1.19 3.25 15.61
N ILE A 126 1.17 4.03 14.54
CA ILE A 126 0.00 4.79 14.11
C ILE A 126 -0.53 4.17 12.82
N SER A 127 -1.84 4.05 12.68
CA SER A 127 -2.48 3.81 11.39
C SER A 127 -3.60 4.80 11.10
N VAL A 128 -3.78 5.08 9.81
CA VAL A 128 -4.85 5.94 9.29
C VAL A 128 -5.40 5.37 7.98
N PRO A 129 -6.64 5.69 7.60
CA PRO A 129 -7.14 5.49 6.25
C PRO A 129 -6.20 6.17 5.26
N TYR A 130 -5.83 5.50 4.17
CA TYR A 130 -4.91 6.07 3.19
C TYR A 130 -5.65 6.52 1.94
N MET A 131 -5.66 7.82 1.68
CA MET A 131 -6.28 8.44 0.50
C MET A 131 -7.76 8.08 0.32
N TRP A 132 -8.48 7.84 1.41
CA TRP A 132 -9.93 7.67 1.36
C TRP A 132 -10.58 8.97 0.90
N PRO A 133 -11.67 8.92 0.09
CA PRO A 133 -12.29 10.15 -0.39
C PRO A 133 -12.88 10.96 0.76
N GLU A 134 -12.77 12.29 0.66
CA GLU A 134 -13.38 13.22 1.62
C GLU A 134 -14.90 12.99 1.73
N ASN A 135 -15.44 13.10 2.95
CA ASN A 135 -16.86 12.88 3.26
C ASN A 135 -17.39 11.48 2.90
N SER A 136 -16.52 10.52 2.60
CA SER A 136 -16.97 9.17 2.23
C SER A 136 -17.42 8.35 3.45
N THR A 137 -16.95 8.69 4.65
CA THR A 137 -17.29 8.02 5.90
C THR A 137 -17.69 9.06 6.94
N GLU A 138 -18.82 8.85 7.63
CA GLU A 138 -19.27 9.74 8.68
C GLU A 138 -18.25 9.82 9.83
N GLY A 139 -18.02 11.03 10.35
CA GLY A 139 -17.05 11.27 11.42
C GLY A 139 -15.58 11.30 10.97
N HIS A 140 -15.26 10.99 9.71
CA HIS A 140 -13.91 11.17 9.17
C HIS A 140 -13.72 12.62 8.69
N ILE A 141 -13.30 13.48 9.60
CA ILE A 141 -13.15 14.92 9.31
C ILE A 141 -11.77 15.27 8.72
N GLN A 142 -10.83 14.32 8.71
CA GLN A 142 -9.48 14.54 8.17
C GLN A 142 -9.21 13.80 6.87
N ASP A 143 -10.16 13.08 6.27
CA ASP A 143 -9.92 12.46 4.96
C ASP A 143 -9.84 13.53 3.85
N PRO A 144 -9.04 13.31 2.79
CA PRO A 144 -8.06 12.24 2.61
C PRO A 144 -6.81 12.43 3.49
N VAL A 145 -6.20 11.32 3.90
CA VAL A 145 -4.91 11.30 4.59
C VAL A 145 -3.84 10.62 3.73
N ASP A 146 -2.74 11.34 3.48
CA ASP A 146 -1.54 10.83 2.84
C ASP A 146 -0.33 10.87 3.79
N TYR A 147 0.84 10.52 3.27
CA TYR A 147 2.10 10.54 4.01
C TYR A 147 2.47 11.93 4.55
N ASP A 148 2.36 12.97 3.72
CA ASP A 148 2.79 14.32 4.09
C ASP A 148 1.85 14.93 5.15
N LYS A 149 0.55 14.65 5.06
CA LYS A 149 -0.44 15.05 6.06
C LYS A 149 -0.18 14.37 7.40
N LEU A 150 0.06 13.05 7.40
CA LEU A 150 0.40 12.34 8.63
C LEU A 150 1.72 12.83 9.22
N LYS A 151 2.76 13.02 8.40
CA LYS A 151 4.04 13.60 8.80
C LYS A 151 3.89 15.00 9.40
N LYS A 152 3.00 15.83 8.87
CA LYS A 152 2.70 17.16 9.43
C LYS A 152 2.10 17.06 10.83
N TRP A 153 1.20 16.11 11.08
CA TRP A 153 0.62 15.89 12.40
C TRP A 153 1.66 15.37 13.40
N THR A 154 2.46 14.39 12.99
CA THR A 154 3.44 13.75 13.88
C THR A 154 4.71 14.59 14.07
N ARG A 155 5.04 15.48 13.12
CA ARG A 155 6.30 16.25 13.08
C ARG A 155 7.55 15.36 13.13
N ARG A 156 7.42 14.10 12.73
CA ARG A 156 8.47 13.09 12.75
C ARG A 156 8.41 12.27 11.46
N GLU A 157 9.56 11.79 11.01
CA GLU A 157 9.62 10.76 9.98
C GLU A 157 9.39 9.39 10.64
N PRO A 158 8.54 8.53 10.07
CA PRO A 158 8.43 7.16 10.56
C PRO A 158 9.71 6.40 10.23
N LEU A 159 10.17 5.56 11.17
CA LEU A 159 11.28 4.64 10.90
C LEU A 159 10.87 3.54 9.91
N TYR A 160 9.58 3.18 9.93
CA TYR A 160 9.00 2.23 9.00
C TYR A 160 7.58 2.66 8.63
N SER A 161 7.23 2.52 7.35
CA SER A 161 5.87 2.78 6.89
C SER A 161 5.46 1.82 5.77
N ILE A 162 4.17 1.51 5.70
CA ILE A 162 3.59 0.68 4.65
C ILE A 162 2.14 1.10 4.40
N VAL A 163 1.72 1.05 3.13
CA VAL A 163 0.30 1.07 2.78
C VAL A 163 -0.15 -0.37 2.61
N VAL A 164 -1.06 -0.81 3.47
CA VAL A 164 -1.73 -2.12 3.37
C VAL A 164 -3.02 -1.93 2.59
N GLU A 165 -3.26 -2.80 1.61
CA GLU A 165 -4.45 -2.79 0.76
C GLU A 165 -5.17 -4.13 0.89
N GLU A 166 -6.46 -4.09 1.18
CA GLU A 166 -7.32 -5.28 1.19
C GLU A 166 -7.52 -5.78 -0.25
N PRO A 167 -6.99 -6.96 -0.63
CA PRO A 167 -6.81 -7.35 -2.03
C PRO A 167 -8.09 -7.79 -2.75
N LEU A 168 -9.17 -7.95 -2.00
CA LEU A 168 -10.50 -8.34 -2.47
C LEU A 168 -11.55 -7.23 -2.27
N ASP A 169 -11.13 -6.09 -1.70
CA ASP A 169 -11.95 -4.90 -1.56
C ASP A 169 -11.58 -3.95 -2.71
N ASP A 170 -12.47 -3.84 -3.69
CA ASP A 170 -12.29 -2.98 -4.86
C ASP A 170 -12.74 -1.54 -4.63
N THR A 171 -13.16 -1.21 -3.40
CA THR A 171 -13.53 0.15 -3.04
C THR A 171 -12.29 1.04 -2.91
N GLN A 172 -12.49 2.35 -3.01
CA GLN A 172 -11.45 3.34 -2.72
C GLN A 172 -11.08 3.38 -1.22
N LYS A 173 -11.71 2.54 -0.39
CA LYS A 173 -11.52 2.46 1.06
C LYS A 173 -10.73 1.23 1.50
N SER A 174 -10.09 0.51 0.58
CA SER A 174 -9.33 -0.70 0.90
C SER A 174 -7.94 -0.44 1.50
N LYS A 175 -7.47 0.82 1.52
CA LYS A 175 -6.09 1.17 1.87
C LYS A 175 -5.95 1.79 3.25
N ARG A 176 -4.93 1.34 4.00
CA ARG A 176 -4.52 1.91 5.29
C ARG A 176 -3.02 2.15 5.33
N LEU A 177 -2.64 3.34 5.77
CA LEU A 177 -1.26 3.70 6.01
C LEU A 177 -0.91 3.33 7.45
N ILE A 178 0.14 2.54 7.63
CA ILE A 178 0.71 2.17 8.92
C ILE A 178 2.10 2.79 9.02
N CYS A 179 2.38 3.48 10.12
CA CYS A 179 3.64 4.15 10.40
C CYS A 179 4.13 3.80 11.80
N TYR A 180 5.35 3.29 11.90
CA TYR A 180 6.05 3.05 13.15
C TYR A 180 7.08 4.15 13.41
N TYR A 181 7.02 4.72 14.59
CA TYR A 181 7.89 5.78 15.07
C TYR A 181 8.70 5.29 16.27
N THR A 182 9.96 5.67 16.30
CA THR A 182 10.81 5.49 17.48
C THR A 182 11.89 6.58 17.54
N GLN A 183 12.72 6.58 18.58
CA GLN A 183 13.88 7.48 18.66
C GLN A 183 14.84 7.25 17.48
N GLU A 184 15.42 8.32 16.94
CA GLU A 184 16.24 8.28 15.71
C GLU A 184 17.46 7.35 15.80
N SER A 185 17.98 7.08 17.00
CA SER A 185 19.12 6.17 17.21
C SER A 185 18.76 4.70 17.06
N THR A 186 17.49 4.33 17.07
CA THR A 186 17.05 2.94 17.06
C THR A 186 17.12 2.36 15.64
N LYS A 187 17.96 1.34 15.44
CA LYS A 187 18.01 0.58 14.19
C LYS A 187 17.17 -0.68 14.31
N ILE A 188 16.19 -0.84 13.42
CA ILE A 188 15.48 -2.12 13.29
C ILE A 188 16.35 -3.10 12.49
N SER A 189 16.79 -4.18 13.13
CA SER A 189 17.41 -5.30 12.41
C SER A 189 16.33 -6.27 11.95
N LEU A 190 16.16 -6.42 10.62
CA LEU A 190 15.26 -7.43 10.04
C LEU A 190 15.56 -8.85 10.55
N LYS A 191 16.84 -9.15 10.85
CA LYS A 191 17.25 -10.43 11.41
C LYS A 191 16.70 -10.61 12.83
N GLN A 192 16.74 -9.57 13.66
CA GLN A 192 16.17 -9.60 15.02
C GLN A 192 14.65 -9.68 14.97
N ALA A 193 13.99 -8.85 14.17
CA ALA A 193 12.53 -8.90 13.97
C ALA A 193 12.04 -10.29 13.55
N ARG A 194 12.70 -10.92 12.56
CA ARG A 194 12.37 -12.30 12.15
C ARG A 194 12.61 -13.33 13.26
N LYS A 195 13.67 -13.15 14.05
CA LYS A 195 13.96 -14.03 15.19
C LYS A 195 12.87 -13.89 16.26
N HIS A 196 12.40 -12.68 16.53
CA HIS A 196 11.33 -12.41 17.49
C HIS A 196 10.03 -13.09 17.08
N ILE A 197 9.57 -12.87 15.85
CA ILE A 197 8.36 -13.49 15.31
C ILE A 197 8.43 -15.02 15.45
N ARG A 198 9.52 -15.64 14.96
CA ARG A 198 9.71 -17.10 15.06
C ARG A 198 9.71 -17.62 16.50
N SER A 199 10.29 -16.86 17.44
CA SER A 199 10.34 -17.27 18.84
C SER A 199 8.97 -17.27 19.52
N MET A 200 8.06 -16.39 19.09
CA MET A 200 6.69 -16.34 19.62
C MET A 200 5.85 -17.48 19.06
N ASP A 201 5.92 -17.72 17.74
CA ASP A 201 5.13 -18.76 17.10
C ASP A 201 5.52 -20.17 17.59
N ASN A 202 6.82 -20.38 17.89
CA ASN A 202 7.32 -21.63 18.47
C ASN A 202 6.77 -21.94 19.87
N ASN A 203 6.37 -20.93 20.65
CA ASN A 203 5.93 -21.12 22.03
C ASN A 203 4.43 -21.45 22.16
N GLN A 204 3.59 -21.09 21.18
CA GLN A 204 2.14 -21.26 21.31
C GLN A 204 1.59 -22.54 20.68
N VAL A 205 2.20 -23.09 19.61
CA VAL A 205 1.51 -24.11 18.79
C VAL A 205 2.39 -25.27 18.27
N ILE A 206 3.71 -25.13 18.20
CA ILE A 206 4.50 -25.96 17.26
C ILE A 206 4.82 -27.40 17.72
N ASN A 207 4.61 -27.74 18.99
CA ASN A 207 4.93 -29.07 19.48
C ASN A 207 3.77 -30.06 19.50
N THR A 208 2.54 -29.65 19.17
CA THR A 208 1.42 -30.60 18.99
C THR A 208 1.33 -31.05 17.52
N PRO A 209 0.89 -32.30 17.25
CA PRO A 209 0.60 -32.77 15.90
C PRO A 209 -0.34 -31.83 15.12
N GLU A 210 -1.35 -31.29 15.80
CA GLU A 210 -2.34 -30.36 15.25
C GLU A 210 -1.69 -29.03 14.86
N GLY A 211 -0.76 -28.52 15.66
CA GLY A 211 -0.04 -27.28 15.36
C GLY A 211 0.92 -27.39 14.19
N LYS A 212 1.55 -28.57 14.00
CA LYS A 212 2.33 -28.86 12.78
C LYS A 212 1.44 -28.89 11.54
N LEU A 213 0.25 -29.48 11.63
CA LEU A 213 -0.72 -29.50 10.53
C LEU A 213 -1.20 -28.08 10.18
N LEU A 214 -1.51 -27.26 11.19
CA LEU A 214 -1.94 -25.87 11.00
C LEU A 214 -0.84 -25.03 10.33
N ASN A 215 0.42 -25.18 10.75
CA ASN A 215 1.55 -24.51 10.11
C ASN A 215 1.72 -24.91 8.64
N ASN A 216 1.56 -26.18 8.30
CA ASN A 216 1.61 -26.63 6.90
C ASN A 216 0.46 -26.03 6.08
N ILE A 217 -0.73 -25.89 6.66
CA ILE A 217 -1.87 -25.23 6.01
C ILE A 217 -1.59 -23.74 5.80
N ILE A 218 -1.08 -23.04 6.81
CA ILE A 218 -0.72 -21.62 6.74
C ILE A 218 0.39 -21.39 5.69
N GLU A 219 1.41 -22.23 5.67
CA GLU A 219 2.47 -22.18 4.67
C GLU A 219 1.91 -22.45 3.26
N GLY A 220 0.98 -23.41 3.14
CA GLY A 220 0.22 -23.66 1.91
C GLY A 220 -0.59 -22.44 1.45
N GLN A 221 -1.30 -21.77 2.35
CA GLN A 221 -2.06 -20.54 2.05
C GLN A 221 -1.15 -19.36 1.67
N SER A 222 0.00 -19.23 2.33
CA SER A 222 1.02 -18.23 1.97
C SER A 222 1.57 -18.47 0.57
N ASN A 223 1.84 -19.73 0.23
CA ASN A 223 2.28 -20.12 -1.10
C ASN A 223 1.20 -19.88 -2.16
N LEU A 224 -0.07 -20.17 -1.85
CA LEU A 224 -1.20 -19.86 -2.74
C LEU A 224 -1.33 -18.35 -2.98
N SER A 225 -1.19 -17.54 -1.93
CA SER A 225 -1.22 -16.08 -2.04
C SER A 225 -0.08 -15.55 -2.90
N ARG A 226 1.14 -16.08 -2.73
CA ARG A 226 2.29 -15.78 -3.60
C ARG A 226 2.01 -16.17 -5.05
N PHE A 227 1.41 -17.33 -5.28
CA PHE A 227 1.03 -17.80 -6.61
C PHE A 227 0.01 -16.86 -7.27
N MET A 228 -1.01 -16.40 -6.54
CA MET A 228 -1.99 -15.45 -7.05
C MET A 228 -1.37 -14.09 -7.41
N ILE A 229 -0.42 -13.60 -6.59
CA ILE A 229 0.33 -12.37 -6.90
C ILE A 229 1.16 -12.55 -8.18
N LEU A 230 1.82 -13.70 -8.33
CA LEU A 230 2.60 -14.02 -9.54
C LEU A 230 1.69 -14.13 -10.77
N ASP A 231 0.52 -14.76 -10.66
CA ASP A 231 -0.46 -14.86 -11.75
C ASP A 231 -0.93 -13.47 -12.21
N ARG A 232 -1.24 -12.56 -11.27
CA ARG A 232 -1.58 -11.16 -11.60
C ARG A 232 -0.45 -10.46 -12.36
N LYS A 233 0.80 -10.65 -11.93
CA LYS A 233 1.98 -10.09 -12.62
C LYS A 233 2.15 -10.68 -14.02
N ILE A 234 1.95 -11.98 -14.19
CA ILE A 234 1.99 -12.65 -15.50
C ILE A 234 0.94 -12.05 -16.43
N ARG A 235 -0.31 -11.91 -15.97
CA ARG A 235 -1.39 -11.29 -16.76
C ARG A 235 -1.08 -9.84 -17.16
N ALA A 236 -0.48 -9.06 -16.26
CA ALA A 236 -0.07 -7.69 -16.57
C ALA A 236 1.02 -7.65 -17.66
N ILE A 237 2.02 -8.54 -17.56
CA ILE A 237 3.07 -8.69 -18.58
C ILE A 237 2.46 -9.11 -19.93
N ASP A 238 1.50 -10.04 -19.93
CA ASP A 238 0.82 -10.48 -21.16
C ASP A 238 0.02 -9.36 -21.81
N ALA A 239 -0.66 -8.53 -21.02
CA ALA A 239 -1.38 -7.36 -21.52
C ALA A 239 -0.42 -6.35 -22.18
N ASP A 240 0.74 -6.10 -21.59
CA ASP A 240 1.75 -5.20 -22.16
C ASP A 240 2.43 -5.79 -23.40
N ASN A 241 2.70 -7.10 -23.40
CA ASN A 241 3.17 -7.82 -24.58
C ASN A 241 2.17 -7.71 -25.74
N GLN A 242 0.87 -7.80 -25.46
CA GLN A 242 -0.17 -7.63 -26.47
C GLN A 242 -0.19 -6.20 -27.03
N LYS A 243 -0.04 -5.18 -26.18
CA LYS A 243 0.10 -3.77 -26.63
C LYS A 243 1.33 -3.59 -27.52
N LEU A 244 2.45 -4.21 -27.19
CA LEU A 244 3.68 -4.16 -28.01
C LEU A 244 3.50 -4.85 -29.36
N LYS A 245 2.87 -6.03 -29.41
CA LYS A 245 2.52 -6.71 -30.68
C LYS A 245 1.68 -5.83 -31.59
N ASN A 246 0.67 -5.16 -31.04
CA ASN A 246 -0.15 -4.22 -31.80
C ASN A 246 0.68 -3.04 -32.36
N LYS A 247 1.60 -2.47 -31.57
CA LYS A 247 2.51 -1.41 -32.05
C LYS A 247 3.43 -1.91 -33.18
N ILE A 248 4.00 -3.11 -33.04
CA ILE A 248 4.83 -3.73 -34.08
C ILE A 248 4.05 -3.89 -35.39
N GLN A 249 2.80 -4.36 -35.33
CA GLN A 249 1.94 -4.50 -36.51
C GLN A 249 1.68 -3.16 -37.22
N VAL A 250 1.42 -2.10 -36.45
CA VAL A 250 1.25 -0.73 -36.98
C VAL A 250 2.52 -0.24 -37.69
N TYR A 251 3.70 -0.43 -37.08
CA TYR A 251 4.96 -0.03 -37.70
C TYR A 251 5.30 -0.84 -38.94
N SER A 252 5.08 -2.15 -38.93
CA SER A 252 5.26 -3.02 -40.10
C SER A 252 4.44 -2.55 -41.30
N SER A 253 3.19 -2.14 -41.07
CA SER A 253 2.32 -1.57 -42.11
C SER A 253 2.84 -0.21 -42.64
N LYS A 254 3.42 0.64 -41.78
CA LYS A 254 4.06 1.90 -42.20
C LYS A 254 5.30 1.65 -43.07
N ILE A 255 6.16 0.71 -42.66
CA ILE A 255 7.36 0.31 -43.41
C ILE A 255 6.96 -0.21 -44.80
N ALA A 256 5.93 -1.06 -44.90
CA ALA A 256 5.44 -1.56 -46.18
C ALA A 256 4.99 -0.42 -47.13
N LYS A 257 4.29 0.60 -46.60
CA LYS A 257 3.88 1.79 -47.38
C LYS A 257 5.09 2.60 -47.87
N ILE A 258 6.10 2.80 -47.02
CA ILE A 258 7.33 3.51 -47.39
C ILE A 258 8.08 2.75 -48.49
N ASN A 259 8.25 1.43 -48.35
CA ASN A 259 8.90 0.58 -49.34
C ASN A 259 8.19 0.65 -50.71
N LYS A 260 6.84 0.67 -50.72
CA LYS A 260 6.06 0.85 -51.95
C LYS A 260 6.33 2.22 -52.60
N ARG A 261 6.41 3.29 -51.81
CA ARG A 261 6.75 4.63 -52.31
C ARG A 261 8.18 4.68 -52.87
N MET A 262 9.15 4.12 -52.16
CA MET A 262 10.54 4.02 -52.63
C MET A 262 10.65 3.26 -53.95
N LYS A 263 9.96 2.12 -54.08
CA LYS A 263 9.92 1.36 -55.33
C LYS A 263 9.36 2.19 -56.49
N LYS A 264 8.30 2.98 -56.26
CA LYS A 264 7.75 3.90 -57.27
C LYS A 264 8.78 4.96 -57.71
N HIS A 265 9.43 5.62 -56.75
CA HIS A 265 10.45 6.64 -57.04
C HIS A 265 11.65 6.05 -57.78
N ASN A 266 12.10 4.85 -57.40
CA ASN A 266 13.17 4.15 -58.10
C ASN A 266 12.79 3.86 -59.56
N ASN A 267 11.56 3.42 -59.82
CA ASN A 267 11.07 3.21 -61.18
C ASN A 267 11.04 4.52 -61.99
N GLU A 268 10.60 5.62 -61.39
CA GLU A 268 10.60 6.95 -62.02
C GLU A 268 12.03 7.43 -62.33
N LEU A 269 12.95 7.29 -61.37
CA LEU A 269 14.36 7.62 -61.56
C LEU A 269 14.99 6.82 -62.73
N GLN A 270 14.66 5.53 -62.86
CA GLN A 270 15.12 4.72 -63.99
C GLN A 270 14.55 5.21 -65.32
N LYS A 271 13.28 5.64 -65.37
CA LYS A 271 12.70 6.27 -66.57
C LYS A 271 13.44 7.56 -66.94
N TYR A 272 13.73 8.42 -65.96
CA TYR A 272 14.50 9.65 -66.18
C TYR A 272 15.91 9.37 -66.69
N LYS A 273 16.62 8.40 -66.09
CA LYS A 273 17.95 7.98 -66.55
C LYS A 273 17.94 7.53 -68.02
N ARG A 274 16.95 6.71 -68.41
CA ARG A 274 16.77 6.28 -69.81
C ARG A 274 16.51 7.46 -70.75
N ARG A 275 15.69 8.43 -70.34
CA ARG A 275 15.39 9.64 -71.14
C ARG A 275 16.63 10.51 -71.34
N ILE A 276 17.42 10.74 -70.28
CA ILE A 276 18.69 11.48 -70.36
C ILE A 276 19.65 10.78 -71.32
N GLU A 277 19.77 9.46 -71.22
CA GLU A 277 20.64 8.68 -72.11
C GLU A 277 20.18 8.76 -73.58
N GLY A 278 18.87 8.72 -73.83
CA GLY A 278 18.31 8.94 -75.16
C GLY A 278 18.64 10.34 -75.73
N ILE A 279 18.53 11.39 -74.90
CA ILE A 279 18.91 12.75 -75.29
C ILE A 279 20.41 12.83 -75.61
N ARG A 280 21.27 12.24 -74.78
CA ARG A 280 22.73 12.23 -74.99
C ARG A 280 23.13 11.57 -76.31
N LYS A 281 22.40 10.52 -76.72
CA LYS A 281 22.61 9.82 -77.99
C LYS A 281 22.00 10.54 -79.21
N SER A 282 21.21 11.61 -79.00
CA SER A 282 20.54 12.32 -80.10
C SER A 282 21.53 13.16 -80.94
N LYS A 283 21.23 13.31 -82.23
CA LYS A 283 21.99 14.20 -83.13
C LYS A 283 22.01 15.64 -82.62
N THR A 284 20.89 16.12 -82.09
CA THR A 284 20.74 17.49 -81.56
C THR A 284 21.71 17.76 -80.41
N TRP A 285 21.87 16.80 -79.49
CA TRP A 285 22.88 16.90 -78.41
C TRP A 285 24.31 16.89 -78.95
N SER A 286 24.60 16.05 -79.95
CA SER A 286 25.91 16.02 -80.62
C SER A 286 26.25 17.38 -81.27
N TYR A 287 25.29 18.00 -81.96
CA TYR A 287 25.46 19.35 -82.52
C TYR A 287 25.65 20.41 -81.42
N ALA A 288 24.84 20.39 -80.36
CA ALA A 288 24.98 21.31 -79.24
C ALA A 288 26.37 21.20 -78.56
N GLN A 289 26.90 19.98 -78.42
CA GLN A 289 28.26 19.78 -77.92
C GLN A 289 29.34 20.31 -78.86
N LYS A 290 29.18 20.14 -80.19
CA LYS A 290 30.10 20.73 -81.17
C LYS A 290 30.12 22.26 -81.06
N ILE A 291 28.96 22.90 -80.95
CA ILE A 291 28.85 24.36 -80.78
C ILE A 291 29.51 24.82 -79.48
N ARG A 292 29.25 24.17 -78.33
CA ARG A 292 29.91 24.50 -77.05
C ARG A 292 31.44 24.42 -77.13
N ARG A 293 31.99 23.45 -77.86
CA ARG A 293 33.45 23.33 -78.05
C ARG A 293 34.03 24.47 -78.88
N ILE A 294 33.25 25.08 -79.76
CA ILE A 294 33.68 26.25 -80.54
C ILE A 294 33.64 27.51 -79.67
N LEU A 295 32.57 27.69 -78.88
CA LEU A 295 32.41 28.89 -78.03
C LEU A 295 33.36 28.98 -76.84
N ASN A 296 33.93 27.84 -76.41
CA ASN A 296 34.89 27.78 -75.29
C ASN A 296 36.37 27.82 -75.75
N LYS A 297 36.63 28.01 -77.05
CA LYS A 297 37.97 28.25 -77.59
C LYS A 297 38.14 29.74 -77.87
#